data_AF-A0A1X7G076-F1
#
_entry.id   AF-A0A1X7G076-F1
#
_cell.length_a   1.000
_cell.length_b   1.000
_cell.length_c   1.000
_cell.angle_alpha   90.00
_cell.angle_beta   90.00
_cell.angle_gamma   90.00
#
_symmetry.space_group_name_H-M   'P 1'
#
loop_
_entity.id
_entity.type
_entity.pdbx_description
1 polymer ?
#
loop_
_entity_poly.entity_id
_entity_poly.type
_entity_poly.pdbx_seq_one_letter_code
_entity_poly.pdbx_strand_id
1 'polypeptide(L)'
;MRLMLVPVAAAIALTGCDSGAQQQQPAPARPIKVTGDKDYQAELKSLTETNRNLTLLRAVQDTGNACRRVEGSVETGTYKNFDAWTVRCTGTGDWLVFLAATGDVQVRACKETAELKLPACASDRIPEKAE
;
A
#
# COMPACT_ATOMS: atom_id res chain seq x y z
N MET A 1 34.69 -27.15 -56.42
CA MET A 1 35.17 -28.55 -56.34
C MET A 1 35.06 -28.99 -54.89
N ARG A 2 34.41 -30.14 -54.65
CA ARG A 2 34.24 -30.81 -53.34
C ARG A 2 35.59 -31.12 -52.68
N LEU A 3 35.65 -31.09 -51.35
CA LEU A 3 36.23 -32.11 -50.44
C LEU A 3 36.00 -31.64 -48.99
N MET A 4 35.06 -32.22 -48.22
CA MET A 4 35.18 -33.41 -47.32
C MET A 4 35.84 -33.12 -45.96
N LEU A 5 35.07 -33.23 -44.86
CA LEU A 5 35.17 -34.21 -43.72
C LEU A 5 36.39 -33.95 -42.77
N VAL A 6 36.38 -34.07 -41.43
CA VAL A 6 35.51 -34.65 -40.38
C VAL A 6 36.06 -34.16 -39.00
N PRO A 7 35.41 -34.41 -37.84
CA PRO A 7 35.32 -33.50 -36.69
C PRO A 7 36.33 -33.82 -35.56
N VAL A 8 36.48 -32.88 -34.62
CA VAL A 8 37.08 -33.16 -33.30
C VAL A 8 35.96 -33.15 -32.27
N ALA A 9 35.60 -34.35 -31.83
CA ALA A 9 34.72 -34.59 -30.70
C ALA A 9 35.48 -34.29 -29.40
N ALA A 10 35.08 -33.24 -28.70
CA ALA A 10 35.48 -32.99 -27.31
C ALA A 10 34.33 -33.45 -26.40
N ALA A 11 34.43 -34.68 -25.89
CA ALA A 11 33.56 -35.20 -24.86
C ALA A 11 33.96 -34.57 -23.51
N ILE A 12 33.22 -33.54 -23.09
CA ILE A 12 33.30 -33.02 -21.73
C ILE A 12 32.40 -33.89 -20.86
N ALA A 13 33.04 -34.69 -19.99
CA ALA A 13 32.37 -35.51 -19.00
C ALA A 13 31.70 -34.58 -17.96
N LEU A 14 30.36 -34.53 -18.00
CA LEU A 14 29.53 -33.93 -16.96
C LEU A 14 29.56 -34.84 -15.72
N THR A 15 30.50 -34.60 -14.81
CA THR A 15 30.40 -35.06 -13.42
C THR A 15 29.68 -33.97 -12.62
N GLY A 16 28.37 -33.85 -12.86
CA GLY A 16 27.49 -33.11 -11.95
C GLY A 16 27.23 -33.99 -10.74
N CYS A 17 27.79 -33.60 -9.59
CA CYS A 17 27.45 -34.21 -8.30
C CYS A 17 25.94 -34.22 -8.12
N ASP A 18 25.40 -35.44 -8.09
CA ASP A 18 24.15 -35.78 -7.43
C ASP A 18 24.24 -35.34 -5.96
N SER A 19 23.37 -34.41 -5.59
CA SER A 19 23.11 -34.00 -4.22
C SER A 19 21.70 -33.49 -4.20
N GLY A 20 20.78 -34.37 -3.83
CA GLY A 20 19.34 -34.14 -3.82
C GLY A 20 18.98 -32.79 -3.20
N ALA A 21 18.47 -31.89 -4.03
CA ALA A 21 17.72 -30.74 -3.56
C ALA A 21 16.26 -31.18 -3.43
N GLN A 22 15.82 -31.33 -2.18
CA GLN A 22 14.43 -31.57 -1.81
C GLN A 22 13.50 -30.65 -2.59
N GLN A 23 12.43 -31.20 -3.14
CA GLN A 23 11.28 -30.42 -3.62
C GLN A 23 10.77 -29.60 -2.43
N GLN A 24 11.15 -28.32 -2.39
CA GLN A 24 10.71 -27.38 -1.40
C GLN A 24 9.22 -27.12 -1.66
N GLN A 25 8.39 -27.82 -0.92
CA GLN A 25 6.95 -27.62 -0.91
C GLN A 25 6.68 -26.13 -0.62
N PRO A 26 5.91 -25.40 -1.44
CA PRO A 26 5.65 -23.98 -1.21
C PRO A 26 5.04 -23.79 0.18
N ALA A 27 5.76 -23.11 1.07
CA ALA A 27 5.21 -22.72 2.35
C ALA A 27 3.98 -21.82 2.10
N PRO A 28 2.90 -21.95 2.91
CA PRO A 28 1.75 -21.08 2.78
C PRO A 28 2.20 -19.62 2.89
N ALA A 29 1.81 -18.79 1.92
CA ALA A 29 2.15 -17.39 1.87
C ALA A 29 1.65 -16.70 3.15
N ARG A 30 2.56 -16.38 4.07
CA ARG A 30 2.23 -15.55 5.24
C ARG A 30 1.99 -14.13 4.73
N PRO A 31 0.92 -13.45 5.18
CA PRO A 31 0.72 -12.05 4.82
C PRO A 31 1.94 -11.24 5.27
N ILE A 32 2.56 -10.51 4.34
CA ILE A 32 3.73 -9.68 4.63
C ILE A 32 3.27 -8.51 5.48
N LYS A 33 3.50 -8.56 6.80
CA LYS A 33 3.31 -7.41 7.68
C LYS A 33 4.51 -6.49 7.53
N VAL A 34 4.27 -5.30 6.98
CA VAL A 34 5.27 -4.22 6.99
C VAL A 34 5.36 -3.71 8.43
N THR A 35 6.57 -3.68 8.98
CA THR A 35 6.85 -3.20 10.35
C THR A 35 7.99 -2.20 10.30
N GLY A 36 7.84 -1.05 10.97
CA GLY A 36 8.94 -0.12 11.27
C GLY A 36 9.28 -0.12 12.76
N ASP A 37 10.25 0.70 13.16
CA ASP A 37 10.58 0.92 14.59
C ASP A 37 9.39 1.47 15.39
N LYS A 38 8.45 2.09 14.67
CA LYS A 38 7.17 2.60 15.17
C LYS A 38 6.04 2.11 14.27
N ASP A 39 4.88 1.80 14.86
CA ASP A 39 3.67 1.45 14.12
C ASP A 39 2.76 2.70 14.01
N TYR A 40 2.93 3.47 12.94
CA TYR A 40 2.18 4.71 12.72
C TYR A 40 0.68 4.48 12.52
N GLN A 41 0.29 3.29 12.06
CA GLN A 41 -1.12 2.91 11.93
C GLN A 41 -1.78 2.79 13.30
N ALA A 42 -1.12 2.06 14.22
CA ALA A 42 -1.58 1.94 15.59
C ALA A 42 -1.62 3.30 16.31
N GLU A 43 -0.61 4.15 16.08
CA GLU A 43 -0.58 5.49 16.65
C GLU A 43 -1.75 6.35 16.17
N LEU A 44 -2.01 6.43 14.85
CA LEU A 44 -3.11 7.21 14.30
C LEU A 44 -4.47 6.75 14.86
N LYS A 45 -4.65 5.43 15.03
CA LYS A 45 -5.85 4.82 15.65
C LYS A 45 -6.02 5.18 17.12
N SER A 46 -4.92 5.39 17.84
CA SER A 46 -4.94 5.75 19.26
C SER A 46 -5.27 7.23 19.52
N LEU A 47 -5.21 8.08 18.50
CA LEU A 47 -5.46 9.52 18.65
C LEU A 47 -6.94 9.82 18.93
N THR A 48 -7.17 10.89 19.69
CA THR A 48 -8.49 11.53 19.76
C THR A 48 -8.94 11.99 18.37
N GLU A 49 -10.25 12.12 18.13
CA GLU A 49 -10.77 12.58 16.84
C GLU A 49 -10.13 13.89 16.39
N THR A 50 -9.97 14.86 17.30
CA THR A 50 -9.34 16.15 17.00
C THR A 50 -7.90 15.98 16.50
N ASN A 51 -7.07 15.23 17.23
CA ASN A 51 -5.67 15.04 16.86
C ASN A 51 -5.52 14.20 15.59
N ARG A 52 -6.39 13.21 15.40
CA ARG A 52 -6.46 12.41 14.19
C ARG A 52 -6.81 13.28 12.98
N ASN A 53 -7.84 14.12 13.09
CA ASN A 53 -8.25 15.03 12.04
C ASN A 53 -7.16 16.06 11.70
N LEU A 54 -6.43 16.58 12.69
CA LEU A 54 -5.28 17.47 12.45
C LEU A 54 -4.12 16.75 11.74
N THR A 55 -3.84 15.50 12.12
CA THR A 55 -2.82 14.68 11.47
C THR A 55 -3.18 14.40 10.01
N LEU A 56 -4.44 14.01 9.76
CA LEU A 56 -4.96 13.74 8.42
C LEU A 56 -5.08 15.01 7.57
N LEU A 57 -5.42 16.15 8.16
CA LEU A 57 -5.37 17.46 7.49
C LEU A 57 -3.97 17.72 6.93
N ARG A 58 -2.94 17.53 7.77
CA ARG A 58 -1.56 17.74 7.36
C ARG A 58 -1.11 16.73 6.30
N ALA A 59 -1.48 15.47 6.43
CA ALA A 59 -1.23 14.45 5.41
C ALA A 59 -1.79 14.85 4.03
N VAL A 60 -3.02 15.37 3.97
CA VAL A 60 -3.62 15.88 2.73
C VAL A 60 -2.84 17.08 2.19
N GLN A 61 -2.53 18.07 3.03
CA GLN A 61 -1.81 19.27 2.62
C GLN A 61 -0.36 19.01 2.16
N ASP A 62 0.36 18.11 2.83
CA ASP A 62 1.76 17.78 2.51
C ASP A 62 1.88 17.10 1.13
N THR A 63 0.78 16.55 0.59
CA THR A 63 0.69 16.04 -0.80
C THR A 63 0.30 17.08 -1.83
N GLY A 64 0.22 18.36 -1.45
CA GLY A 64 -0.16 19.48 -2.33
C GLY A 64 -1.66 19.64 -2.57
N ASN A 65 -2.49 18.83 -1.91
CA ASN A 65 -3.94 18.90 -2.04
C ASN A 65 -4.54 20.00 -1.18
N ALA A 66 -5.58 20.65 -1.68
CA ALA A 66 -6.28 21.70 -0.94
C ALA A 66 -7.21 21.10 0.13
N CYS A 67 -6.97 21.43 1.39
CA CYS A 67 -7.87 21.17 2.50
C CYS A 67 -7.68 22.24 3.56
N ARG A 68 -8.67 23.11 3.78
CA ARG A 68 -8.57 24.18 4.77
C ARG A 68 -8.88 23.69 6.17
N ARG A 69 -9.91 22.83 6.29
CA ARG A 69 -10.42 22.27 7.53
C ARG A 69 -10.92 20.87 7.26
N VAL A 70 -10.66 19.94 8.19
CA VAL A 70 -11.27 18.61 8.20
C VAL A 70 -12.55 18.68 9.03
N GLU A 71 -13.68 18.27 8.44
CA GLU A 71 -14.97 18.16 9.13
C GLU A 71 -15.06 16.86 9.94
N GLY A 72 -14.48 15.79 9.41
CA GLY A 72 -14.35 14.52 10.08
C GLY A 72 -13.51 13.54 9.29
N SER A 73 -13.20 12.43 9.94
CA SER A 73 -12.48 11.31 9.34
C SER A 73 -12.99 9.98 9.88
N VAL A 74 -12.97 8.96 9.03
CA VAL A 74 -13.37 7.60 9.37
C VAL A 74 -12.42 6.58 8.75
N GLU A 75 -12.12 5.52 9.49
CA GLU A 75 -11.35 4.39 8.95
C GLU A 75 -12.21 3.64 7.93
N THR A 76 -11.72 3.56 6.70
CA THR A 76 -12.36 2.88 5.58
C THR A 76 -12.04 1.38 5.58
N GLY A 77 -10.93 0.99 6.20
CA GLY A 77 -10.45 -0.38 6.32
C GLY A 77 -8.98 -0.48 5.93
N THR A 78 -8.52 -1.68 5.60
CA THR A 78 -7.13 -1.91 5.18
C THR A 78 -7.09 -2.25 3.69
N TYR A 79 -6.14 -1.66 2.95
CA TYR A 79 -5.84 -1.98 1.57
C TYR A 79 -4.40 -2.45 1.45
N LYS A 80 -4.21 -3.74 1.15
CA LYS A 80 -2.92 -4.41 1.23
C LYS A 80 -2.34 -4.23 2.64
N ASN A 81 -1.27 -3.46 2.78
CA ASN A 81 -0.59 -3.20 4.06
C ASN A 81 -0.79 -1.76 4.56
N PHE A 82 -1.75 -1.02 3.97
CA PHE A 82 -2.05 0.35 4.34
C PHE A 82 -3.41 0.41 5.04
N ASP A 83 -3.50 1.12 6.15
CA ASP A 83 -4.78 1.54 6.68
C ASP A 83 -5.28 2.72 5.85
N ALA A 84 -6.55 2.64 5.45
CA ALA A 84 -7.20 3.62 4.62
C ALA A 84 -8.19 4.44 5.46
N TRP A 85 -8.13 5.76 5.30
CA TRP A 85 -8.97 6.72 6.00
C TRP A 85 -9.67 7.63 5.00
N THR A 86 -10.98 7.75 5.11
CA THR A 86 -11.73 8.80 4.41
C THR A 86 -11.69 10.07 5.24
N VAL A 87 -11.36 11.19 4.60
CA VAL A 87 -11.25 12.51 5.21
C VAL A 87 -12.15 13.47 4.45
N ARG A 88 -13.07 14.12 5.16
CA ARG A 88 -13.91 15.18 4.57
C ARG A 88 -13.27 16.54 4.79
N CYS A 89 -13.01 17.27 3.71
CA CYS A 89 -12.47 18.62 3.75
C CYS A 89 -13.52 19.65 3.33
N THR A 90 -13.64 20.72 4.13
CA THR A 90 -14.59 21.81 3.85
C THR A 90 -14.29 22.47 2.51
N GLY A 91 -15.25 22.41 1.60
CA GLY A 91 -15.22 23.11 0.31
C GLY A 91 -14.27 22.55 -0.75
N THR A 92 -13.51 21.49 -0.46
CA THR A 92 -12.56 20.89 -1.43
C THR A 92 -12.85 19.42 -1.73
N GLY A 93 -13.73 18.78 -0.96
CA GLY A 93 -14.20 17.41 -1.19
C GLY A 93 -13.58 16.39 -0.24
N ASP A 94 -13.81 15.11 -0.55
CA ASP A 94 -13.38 13.99 0.27
C ASP A 94 -12.11 13.33 -0.29
N TRP A 95 -11.22 12.92 0.60
CA TRP A 95 -9.92 12.32 0.30
C TRP A 95 -9.81 10.92 0.92
N LEU A 96 -9.17 10.02 0.20
CA LEU A 96 -8.75 8.72 0.70
C LEU A 96 -7.25 8.77 1.03
N VAL A 97 -6.91 8.58 2.29
CA VAL A 97 -5.55 8.59 2.81
C VAL A 97 -5.14 7.16 3.15
N PHE A 98 -4.06 6.68 2.54
CA PHE A 98 -3.44 5.40 2.84
C PHE A 98 -2.20 5.64 3.69
N LEU A 99 -2.12 4.98 4.84
CA LEU A 99 -0.99 5.05 5.77
C LEU A 99 -0.38 3.66 5.93
N ALA A 100 0.91 3.50 5.62
CA ALA A 100 1.67 2.31 5.96
C ALA A 100 2.11 2.32 7.42
N ALA A 101 2.41 1.15 7.97
CA ALA A 101 3.01 1.05 9.31
C ALA A 101 4.35 1.79 9.44
N THR A 102 5.08 1.96 8.33
CA THR A 102 6.35 2.73 8.23
C THR A 102 6.16 4.25 8.28
N GLY A 103 4.92 4.74 8.18
CA GLY A 103 4.63 6.17 8.09
C GLY A 103 4.54 6.71 6.66
N ASP A 104 4.71 5.86 5.63
CA ASP A 104 4.49 6.27 4.24
C ASP A 104 3.01 6.60 4.01
N VAL A 105 2.76 7.75 3.38
CA VAL A 105 1.42 8.28 3.14
C VAL A 105 1.16 8.42 1.65
N GLN A 106 -0.03 8.00 1.20
CA GLN A 106 -0.55 8.32 -0.12
C GLN A 106 -1.96 8.89 -0.01
N VAL A 107 -2.23 9.96 -0.76
CA VAL A 107 -3.54 10.64 -0.75
C VAL A 107 -4.14 10.59 -2.16
N ARG A 108 -5.43 10.26 -2.27
CA ARG A 108 -6.19 10.23 -3.52
C ARG A 108 -7.54 10.91 -3.34
N ALA A 109 -8.01 11.62 -4.36
CA ALA A 109 -9.36 12.17 -4.32
C ALA A 109 -10.38 11.01 -4.33
N CYS A 110 -11.43 11.09 -3.51
CA CYS A 110 -12.42 10.03 -3.43
C CYS A 110 -13.11 9.74 -4.78
N LYS A 111 -13.27 10.78 -5.61
CA LYS A 111 -13.85 10.72 -6.96
C LYS A 111 -13.05 9.83 -7.94
N GLU A 112 -11.76 9.63 -7.69
CA GLU A 112 -10.84 8.89 -8.57
C GLU A 112 -10.68 7.42 -8.14
N THR A 113 -11.20 7.04 -6.96
CA THR A 113 -10.93 5.72 -6.38
C THR A 113 -11.49 4.58 -7.24
N ALA A 114 -12.67 4.75 -7.83
CA ALA A 114 -13.29 3.75 -8.69
C ALA A 114 -12.48 3.49 -9.98
N GLU A 115 -12.02 4.55 -10.64
CA GLU A 115 -11.19 4.46 -11.85
C GLU A 115 -9.85 3.76 -11.56
N LEU A 116 -9.26 4.08 -10.40
CA LEU A 116 -8.00 3.53 -9.95
C LEU A 116 -8.13 2.15 -9.28
N LYS A 117 -9.34 1.57 -9.21
CA LYS A 117 -9.63 0.29 -8.53
C LYS A 117 -9.14 0.26 -7.07
N LEU A 118 -9.25 1.41 -6.40
CA LEU A 118 -8.95 1.60 -4.99
C LEU A 118 -10.21 1.34 -4.14
N PRO A 119 -10.07 1.13 -2.82
CA PRO A 119 -11.21 1.06 -1.92
C PRO A 119 -12.12 2.27 -2.06
N ALA A 120 -13.44 2.04 -1.98
CA ALA A 120 -14.42 3.11 -1.97
C ALA A 120 -14.29 3.96 -0.70
N CYS A 121 -14.49 5.27 -0.83
CA CYS A 121 -14.56 6.16 0.32
C CYS A 121 -15.83 5.93 1.15
N ALA A 122 -15.71 6.17 2.45
CA ALA A 122 -16.76 5.98 3.45
C ALA A 122 -17.34 7.33 3.92
N SER A 123 -17.53 8.23 2.97
CA SER A 123 -17.99 9.60 3.17
C SER A 123 -19.34 9.69 3.89
N ASP A 124 -20.22 8.74 3.63
CA ASP A 124 -21.54 8.58 4.27
C ASP A 124 -21.44 8.33 5.79
N ARG A 125 -20.32 7.77 6.27
CA ARG A 125 -20.08 7.52 7.70
C ARG A 125 -19.50 8.71 8.45
N ILE A 126 -19.21 9.81 7.75
CA ILE A 126 -18.76 11.06 8.38
C ILE A 126 -20.00 11.93 8.61
N PRO A 127 -20.43 12.15 9.87
CA PRO A 127 -21.59 12.97 10.16
C PRO A 127 -21.33 14.41 9.71
N GLU A 128 -22.32 15.01 9.05
CA GLU A 128 -22.30 16.42 8.72
C GLU A 128 -22.38 17.22 10.03
N LYS A 129 -21.33 17.98 10.34
CA LYS A 129 -21.34 18.84 11.54
C LYS A 129 -22.21 20.03 11.21
N ALA A 130 -23.36 20.15 11.90
CA ALA A 130 -24.18 21.36 11.87
C ALA A 130 -23.33 22.52 12.40
N GLU A 131 -23.04 23.49 11.52
CA GLU A 131 -22.34 24.75 11.85
C GLU A 131 -23.20 25.67 12.73
#